data_AF-A0A9N9Z8G4-F1
#
_entry.id   AF-A0A9N9Z8G4-F1
#
_cell.length_a   1.000
_cell.length_b   1.000
_cell.length_c   1.000
_cell.angle_alpha   90.00
_cell.angle_beta   90.00
_cell.angle_gamma   90.00
#
_symmetry.space_group_name_H-M   'P 1'
#
loop_
_entity.id
_entity.type
_entity.pdbx_description
1 polymer ?
#
loop_
_entity_poly.entity_id
_entity_poly.type
_entity_poly.pdbx_seq_one_letter_code
_entity_poly.pdbx_strand_id
1 'polypeptide(L)'
;MAKMELVRLESTKYVPNSTFPVIIYRNVLPVPDDQDAVKALLNGNGFRVDGFFGPYGLRHYHSNTHETYAFTAGQSTIILGRSESPDDENGTEIQVSKGDVLIIPAGTAHCNKTSSDDFLYAASYPKVS
;
A
#
# COMPACT_ATOMS: atom_id res chain seq x y z
N MET A 1 -11.61 -17.86 -4.73
CA MET A 1 -11.51 -17.12 -3.45
C MET A 1 -10.40 -16.09 -3.59
N ALA A 2 -10.55 -14.90 -3.00
CA ALA A 2 -9.48 -13.91 -2.97
C ALA A 2 -8.25 -14.49 -2.25
N LYS A 3 -7.05 -14.29 -2.79
CA LYS A 3 -5.79 -14.69 -2.13
C LYS A 3 -5.33 -13.56 -1.23
N MET A 4 -5.02 -13.88 0.02
CA MET A 4 -4.48 -12.95 1.01
C MET A 4 -3.05 -13.35 1.37
N GLU A 5 -2.15 -12.38 1.44
CA GLU A 5 -0.76 -12.54 1.88
C GLU A 5 -0.49 -11.57 3.04
N LEU A 6 0.39 -11.98 3.95
CA LEU A 6 0.80 -11.19 5.11
C LEU A 6 2.31 -10.98 5.08
N VAL A 7 2.75 -9.73 5.19
CA VAL A 7 4.17 -9.37 5.27
C VAL A 7 4.44 -8.78 6.65
N ARG A 8 5.22 -9.50 7.46
CA ARG A 8 5.68 -9.03 8.77
C ARG A 8 7.03 -8.35 8.63
N LEU A 9 7.18 -7.23 9.33
CA LEU A 9 8.35 -6.38 9.25
C LEU A 9 8.79 -6.05 10.67
N GLU A 10 10.05 -6.31 10.98
CA GLU A 10 10.63 -5.93 12.25
C GLU A 10 10.98 -4.43 12.27
N SER A 11 10.94 -3.82 13.44
CA SER A 11 11.44 -2.45 13.62
C SER A 11 12.93 -2.38 13.34
N THR A 12 13.40 -1.27 12.80
CA THR A 12 14.83 -1.00 12.57
C THR A 12 15.28 0.18 13.43
N LYS A 13 16.58 0.49 13.42
CA LYS A 13 17.09 1.71 14.09
C LYS A 13 16.60 3.01 13.43
N TYR A 14 16.00 2.93 12.23
CA TYR A 14 15.60 4.10 11.44
C TYR A 14 14.09 4.22 11.25
N VAL A 15 13.38 3.11 11.12
CA VAL A 15 11.94 3.09 10.90
C VAL A 15 11.27 2.19 11.93
N PRO A 16 10.15 2.65 12.54
CA PRO A 16 9.52 1.89 13.60
C PRO A 16 8.93 0.59 13.08
N ASN A 17 8.37 0.60 11.86
CA ASN A 17 7.49 -0.45 11.35
C ASN A 17 6.34 -0.77 12.30
N SER A 18 5.41 -1.61 11.86
CA SER A 18 4.25 -1.97 12.67
C SER A 18 4.37 -3.38 13.20
N THR A 19 3.87 -3.61 14.41
CA THR A 19 3.69 -4.97 14.95
C THR A 19 2.58 -5.73 14.21
N PHE A 20 1.71 -5.01 13.48
CA PHE A 20 0.75 -5.59 12.56
C PHE A 20 1.39 -5.86 11.18
N PRO A 21 1.02 -6.95 10.49
CA PRO A 21 1.52 -7.19 9.14
C PRO A 21 0.92 -6.23 8.13
N VAL A 22 1.67 -5.93 7.07
CA VAL A 22 1.07 -5.43 5.83
C VAL A 22 0.23 -6.55 5.23
N ILE A 23 -1.00 -6.23 4.85
CA ILE A 23 -1.94 -7.19 4.26
C ILE A 23 -2.03 -6.92 2.77
N ILE A 24 -1.92 -7.97 1.96
CA ILE A 24 -2.06 -7.88 0.51
C ILE A 24 -3.23 -8.76 0.09
N TYR A 25 -4.27 -8.15 -0.45
CA TYR A 25 -5.36 -8.83 -1.12
C TYR A 25 -5.12 -8.84 -2.62
N ARG A 26 -5.07 -10.03 -3.21
CA ARG A 26 -4.78 -10.19 -4.65
C ARG A 26 -6.06 -10.20 -5.48
N ASN A 27 -6.08 -9.35 -6.51
CA ASN A 27 -7.15 -9.26 -7.50
C ASN A 27 -8.57 -9.22 -6.89
N VAL A 28 -8.83 -8.19 -6.07
CA VAL A 28 -10.09 -8.02 -5.30
C VAL A 28 -10.87 -6.76 -5.66
N LEU A 29 -10.39 -5.96 -6.62
CA LEU A 29 -11.16 -4.82 -7.12
C LEU A 29 -12.45 -5.27 -7.82
N PRO A 30 -13.52 -4.45 -7.80
CA PRO A 30 -14.78 -4.79 -8.43
C PRO A 30 -14.64 -4.91 -9.95
N VAL A 31 -15.61 -5.55 -10.60
CA VAL A 31 -15.74 -5.54 -12.06
C VAL A 31 -17.08 -4.89 -12.40
N PRO A 32 -17.11 -3.73 -13.10
CA PRO A 32 -15.95 -2.94 -13.56
C PRO A 32 -15.13 -2.33 -12.41
N ASP A 33 -13.85 -2.07 -12.67
CA ASP A 33 -12.88 -1.48 -11.72
C ASP A 33 -12.63 0.02 -11.98
N ASP A 34 -13.65 0.74 -12.45
CA ASP A 34 -13.57 2.17 -12.61
C ASP A 34 -13.38 2.90 -11.25
N GLN A 35 -12.96 4.17 -11.33
CA GLN A 35 -12.60 4.93 -10.13
C GLN A 35 -13.76 5.05 -9.13
N ASP A 36 -15.00 5.12 -9.59
CA ASP A 36 -16.16 5.28 -8.70
C ASP A 36 -16.50 3.96 -8.01
N ALA A 37 -16.40 2.83 -8.72
CA ALA A 37 -16.51 1.50 -8.12
C ALA A 37 -15.43 1.25 -7.06
N VAL A 38 -14.18 1.63 -7.33
CA VAL A 38 -13.06 1.50 -6.37
C VAL A 38 -13.26 2.41 -5.16
N LYS A 39 -13.70 3.66 -5.36
CA LYS A 39 -14.07 4.56 -4.25
C LYS A 39 -15.20 3.97 -3.42
N ALA A 40 -16.23 3.39 -4.04
CA ALA A 40 -17.35 2.79 -3.33
C ALA A 40 -16.89 1.60 -2.47
N LEU A 41 -16.03 0.73 -3.01
CA LEU A 41 -15.43 -0.39 -2.27
C LEU A 41 -14.66 0.10 -1.04
N LEU A 42 -13.73 1.04 -1.21
CA LEU A 42 -12.89 1.55 -0.12
C LEU A 42 -13.74 2.28 0.94
N ASN A 43 -14.67 3.13 0.50
CA ASN A 43 -15.58 3.85 1.40
C ASN A 43 -16.49 2.91 2.20
N GLY A 44 -16.99 1.84 1.57
CA GLY A 44 -17.79 0.80 2.23
C GLY A 44 -17.01 0.01 3.27
N ASN A 45 -15.69 -0.08 3.12
CA ASN A 45 -14.78 -0.72 4.08
C ASN A 45 -14.18 0.27 5.09
N GLY A 46 -14.74 1.47 5.22
CA GLY A 46 -14.31 2.45 6.22
C GLY A 46 -13.08 3.26 5.84
N PHE A 47 -12.63 3.23 4.58
CA PHE A 47 -11.51 4.05 4.09
C PHE A 47 -12.00 5.23 3.25
N ARG A 48 -11.63 6.45 3.63
CA ARG A 48 -11.83 7.66 2.81
C ARG A 48 -10.75 7.70 1.74
N VAL A 49 -11.14 7.66 0.47
CA VAL A 49 -10.23 7.87 -0.66
C VAL A 49 -9.81 9.33 -0.71
N ASP A 50 -8.51 9.58 -0.75
CA ASP A 50 -7.95 10.92 -0.84
C ASP A 50 -7.70 11.31 -2.30
N GLY A 51 -7.30 10.35 -3.13
CA GLY A 51 -7.09 10.57 -4.56
C GLY A 51 -6.54 9.35 -5.28
N PHE A 52 -6.27 9.52 -6.57
CA PHE A 52 -5.58 8.56 -7.43
C PHE A 52 -4.23 9.14 -7.79
N PHE A 53 -3.17 8.36 -7.58
CA PHE A 53 -1.80 8.83 -7.67
C PHE A 53 -0.97 7.90 -8.53
N GLY A 54 0.02 8.48 -9.21
CA GLY A 54 1.11 7.75 -9.85
C GLY A 54 2.20 7.36 -8.84
N PRO A 55 3.37 6.88 -9.31
CA PRO A 55 4.43 6.38 -8.43
C PRO A 55 4.96 7.46 -7.50
N TYR A 56 5.18 7.10 -6.23
CA TYR A 56 5.82 7.95 -5.23
C TYR A 56 7.03 7.25 -4.61
N GLY A 57 8.23 7.68 -5.04
CA GLY A 57 9.48 7.00 -4.73
C GLY A 57 10.13 7.40 -3.40
N LEU A 58 9.70 8.51 -2.79
CA LEU A 58 10.26 8.95 -1.53
C LEU A 58 9.83 8.01 -0.41
N ARG A 59 10.80 7.52 0.35
CA ARG A 59 10.54 6.63 1.47
C ARG A 59 9.89 7.37 2.63
N HIS A 60 8.71 6.92 3.04
CA HIS A 60 7.93 7.56 4.08
C HIS A 60 7.17 6.54 4.92
N TYR A 61 6.61 6.98 6.05
CA TYR A 61 5.63 6.25 6.84
C TYR A 61 4.69 7.24 7.52
N HIS A 62 3.50 6.79 7.85
CA HIS A 62 2.56 7.55 8.67
C HIS A 62 2.62 7.05 10.12
N SER A 63 2.94 7.94 11.06
CA SER A 63 3.15 7.56 12.47
C SER A 63 1.87 7.18 13.20
N ASN A 64 0.71 7.66 12.75
CA ASN A 64 -0.55 7.58 13.49
C ASN A 64 -1.76 7.11 12.67
N THR A 65 -1.63 6.86 11.37
CA THR A 65 -2.74 6.42 10.51
C THR A 65 -2.34 5.25 9.64
N HIS A 66 -3.28 4.32 9.45
CA HIS A 66 -3.14 3.26 8.45
C HIS A 66 -3.40 3.85 7.07
N GLU A 67 -2.85 3.23 6.06
CA GLU A 67 -3.03 3.62 4.68
C GLU A 67 -3.39 2.41 3.84
N THR A 68 -4.22 2.62 2.84
CA THR A 68 -4.63 1.57 1.91
C THR A 68 -4.40 2.03 0.48
N TYR A 69 -3.73 1.17 -0.29
CA TYR A 69 -3.57 1.33 -1.73
C TYR A 69 -4.45 0.34 -2.48
N ALA A 70 -5.24 0.83 -3.43
CA ALA A 70 -5.93 0.01 -4.41
C ALA A 70 -5.34 0.26 -5.80
N PHE A 71 -4.66 -0.74 -6.39
CA PHE A 71 -3.96 -0.57 -7.66
C PHE A 71 -4.94 -0.71 -8.82
N THR A 72 -5.18 0.38 -9.55
CA THR A 72 -6.21 0.45 -10.60
C THR A 72 -5.65 0.36 -12.01
N ALA A 73 -4.34 0.54 -12.19
CA ALA A 73 -3.67 0.36 -13.48
C ALA A 73 -2.19 -0.02 -13.27
N GLY A 74 -1.62 -0.67 -14.27
CA GLY A 74 -0.22 -1.06 -14.28
C GLY A 74 0.21 -2.06 -13.21
N GLN A 75 1.52 -2.08 -12.97
CA GLN A 75 2.19 -2.92 -11.98
C GLN A 75 3.36 -2.17 -11.36
N SER A 76 3.78 -2.59 -10.17
CA SER A 76 4.88 -1.95 -9.44
C SER A 76 5.61 -2.91 -8.51
N THR A 77 6.88 -2.59 -8.25
CA THR A 77 7.59 -3.07 -7.06
C THR A 77 7.50 -2.03 -5.94
N ILE A 78 6.93 -2.42 -4.81
CA ILE A 78 6.86 -1.60 -3.60
C ILE A 78 7.92 -2.10 -2.62
N ILE A 79 8.72 -1.19 -2.06
CA ILE A 79 9.60 -1.55 -0.94
C ILE A 79 8.87 -1.28 0.36
N LEU A 80 8.96 -2.23 1.29
CA LEU A 80 8.41 -2.13 2.64
C LEU A 80 9.51 -2.27 3.69
N GLY A 81 9.38 -1.57 4.80
CA GLY A 81 10.02 -1.93 6.07
C GLY A 81 11.44 -1.43 6.30
N ARG A 82 11.98 -0.52 5.49
CA ARG A 82 13.33 0.05 5.68
C ARG A 82 13.37 1.55 5.47
N SER A 83 14.50 2.20 5.78
CA SER A 83 14.86 3.58 5.45
C SER A 83 15.68 3.67 4.14
N GLU A 84 16.08 4.87 3.73
CA GLU A 84 17.02 5.06 2.60
C GLU A 84 18.48 4.93 3.05
N SER A 85 18.71 4.77 4.36
CA SER A 85 20.06 4.60 4.88
C SER A 85 20.65 3.28 4.36
N PRO A 86 21.91 3.27 3.90
CA PRO A 86 22.55 2.04 3.44
C PRO A 86 22.72 1.00 4.56
N ASP A 87 22.72 1.43 5.82
CA ASP A 87 22.80 0.51 6.97
C ASP A 87 21.43 -0.13 7.31
N ASP A 88 20.36 0.20 6.58
CA ASP A 88 19.03 -0.37 6.79
C ASP A 88 18.71 -1.45 5.76
N GLU A 89 19.37 -2.59 5.92
CA GLU A 89 19.23 -3.73 5.02
C GLU A 89 17.96 -4.56 5.27
N ASN A 90 17.20 -4.23 6.33
CA ASN A 90 15.95 -4.91 6.68
C ASN A 90 14.82 -4.59 5.68
N GLY A 91 13.65 -5.19 5.88
CA GLY A 91 12.49 -4.99 5.00
C GLY A 91 12.46 -5.91 3.79
N THR A 92 11.53 -5.67 2.86
CA THR A 92 11.31 -6.53 1.70
C THR A 92 10.80 -5.74 0.50
N GLU A 93 10.82 -6.36 -0.67
CA GLU A 93 10.16 -5.89 -1.88
C GLU A 93 8.97 -6.79 -2.19
N ILE A 94 7.88 -6.19 -2.64
CA ILE A 94 6.69 -6.92 -3.10
C ILE A 94 6.30 -6.45 -4.50
N GLN A 95 5.84 -7.39 -5.32
CA GLN A 95 5.22 -7.09 -6.59
C GLN A 95 3.73 -6.90 -6.39
N VAL A 96 3.17 -5.87 -7.01
CA VAL A 96 1.74 -5.54 -7.01
C VAL A 96 1.29 -5.23 -8.41
N SER A 97 0.04 -5.57 -8.73
CA SER A 97 -0.56 -5.31 -10.03
C SER A 97 -1.97 -4.76 -9.90
N LYS A 98 -2.49 -4.20 -11.00
CA LYS A 98 -3.90 -3.87 -11.14
C LYS A 98 -4.80 -4.96 -10.54
N GLY A 99 -5.76 -4.54 -9.71
CA GLY A 99 -6.68 -5.44 -9.01
C GLY A 99 -6.27 -5.73 -7.56
N ASP A 100 -5.01 -5.52 -7.18
CA ASP A 100 -4.55 -5.76 -5.81
C ASP A 100 -4.96 -4.62 -4.85
N VAL A 101 -5.07 -4.94 -3.57
CA VAL A 101 -5.25 -3.98 -2.47
C VAL A 101 -4.22 -4.25 -1.38
N LEU A 102 -3.50 -3.21 -0.96
CA LEU A 102 -2.56 -3.21 0.15
C LEU A 102 -3.17 -2.48 1.34
N ILE A 103 -3.10 -3.06 2.53
CA ILE A 103 -3.36 -2.36 3.80
C ILE A 103 -2.03 -2.25 4.54
N ILE A 104 -1.62 -1.01 4.78
CA ILE A 104 -0.34 -0.61 5.33
C ILE A 104 -0.58 -0.05 6.74
N PRO A 105 -0.20 -0.81 7.79
CA PRO A 105 -0.35 -0.32 9.16
C PRO A 105 0.54 0.89 9.46
N ALA A 106 0.09 1.72 10.39
CA ALA A 106 0.83 2.89 10.86
C ALA A 106 2.23 2.49 11.34
N GLY A 107 3.22 3.32 11.03
CA GLY A 107 4.64 3.09 11.30
C GLY A 107 5.39 2.34 10.20
N THR A 108 4.69 1.70 9.26
CA THR A 108 5.33 0.92 8.19
C THR A 108 5.95 1.83 7.13
N ALA A 109 7.27 1.76 6.99
CA ALA A 109 7.97 2.48 5.93
C ALA A 109 7.68 1.85 4.56
N HIS A 110 7.35 2.68 3.57
CA HIS A 110 7.07 2.20 2.22
C HIS A 110 7.35 3.24 1.14
N CYS A 111 7.60 2.77 -0.08
CA CYS A 111 7.64 3.59 -1.29
C CYS A 111 7.58 2.73 -2.57
N ASN A 112 7.28 3.40 -3.68
CA ASN A 112 7.45 2.83 -5.02
C ASN A 112 8.95 2.72 -5.36
N LYS A 113 9.38 1.57 -5.89
CA LYS A 113 10.74 1.38 -6.43
C LYS A 113 10.76 1.50 -7.96
N THR A 114 9.84 0.79 -8.59
CA THR A 114 9.65 0.75 -10.04
C THR A 114 8.17 0.59 -10.35
N SER A 115 7.76 1.04 -11.52
CA SER A 115 6.40 0.85 -12.02
C SER A 115 6.34 0.86 -13.54
N SER A 116 5.28 0.31 -14.10
CA SER A 116 4.92 0.54 -15.51
C SER A 116 4.47 1.99 -15.74
N ASP A 117 4.53 2.45 -16.99
CA ASP A 117 4.20 3.82 -17.38
C ASP A 117 2.75 4.22 -17.06
N ASP A 118 1.85 3.24 -17.03
CA ASP A 118 0.41 3.40 -16.75
C ASP A 118 0.04 3.22 -15.27
N PHE A 119 1.02 3.07 -14.38
CA PHE A 119 0.77 2.74 -12.98
C PHE A 119 -0.06 3.80 -12.26
N LEU A 120 -1.16 3.36 -11.65
CA LEU A 120 -2.09 4.21 -10.91
C LEU A 120 -2.67 3.44 -9.73
N TYR A 121 -2.77 4.09 -8.57
CA TYR A 121 -3.45 3.54 -7.40
C TYR A 121 -4.28 4.59 -6.69
N ALA A 122 -5.36 4.17 -6.04
CA ALA A 122 -6.09 5.00 -5.09
C ALA A 122 -5.41 4.94 -3.71
N ALA A 123 -5.08 6.08 -3.13
CA ALA A 123 -4.64 6.17 -1.74
C ALA A 123 -5.82 6.53 -0.85
N SER A 124 -5.93 5.86 0.30
CA SER A 124 -7.05 6.02 1.21
C SER A 124 -6.66 5.78 2.66
N TYR A 125 -7.41 6.39 3.58
CA TYR A 125 -7.12 6.39 5.01
C TYR A 125 -8.38 6.03 5.80
N PRO A 126 -8.27 5.42 7.00
CA PRO A 126 -9.41 5.17 7.86
C PRO A 126 -10.26 6.43 8.07
N LYS A 127 -11.57 6.28 7.97
CA LYS A 127 -12.52 7.31 8.40
C LYS A 127 -12.39 7.44 9.91
N VAL A 128 -12.06 8.64 10.38
CA VAL A 128 -12.29 9.00 11.78
C VAL A 128 -13.76 9.38 11.91
N SER A 129 -14.53 8.56 12.64
CA SER A 129 -15.90 8.87 13.04
C SER A 129 -15.92 9.82 14.23
#